data_AF-A0A3P6ZGC0-F1
#
_entry.id   AF-A0A3P6ZGC0-F1
#
_cell.length_a   1.000
_cell.length_b   1.000
_cell.length_c   1.000
_cell.angle_alpha   90.00
_cell.angle_beta   90.00
_cell.angle_gamma   90.00
#
_symmetry.space_group_name_H-M   'P 1'
#
loop_
_entity.id
_entity.type
_entity.pdbx_description
1 polymer ?
#
loop_
_entity_poly.entity_id
_entity_poly.type
_entity_poly.pdbx_seq_one_letter_code
_entity_poly.pdbx_strand_id
1 'polypeptide(L)'
;MNNATDDELIDLAAILGFTGMMNQVQFHASIENRGQVGGGFRGVAKGEQLKIIPDEPPNMTDDSIQKLSADDASLTVLNLNNIKTMSAEVVSRLCTALGENTKLKELHMAATNLTSAMVEPMLLALKVNHTLEVLNLESNFITSDMILKILDAISGNKSAVTDLRLSNQRQRVLGVQMEQEITQMVLQNPRLNNLGLDFDTPTARIQIREHLKKTVDANKRLARLNKGG
;
A
#
# COMPACT_ATOMS: atom_id res chain seq x y z
N MET A 1 -1.98 54.53 -9.05
CA MET A 1 -1.26 53.26 -8.82
C MET A 1 -2.24 52.13 -9.08
N ASN A 2 -2.41 51.67 -10.33
CA ASN A 2 -3.51 50.72 -10.62
C ASN A 2 -3.29 49.79 -11.82
N ASN A 3 -2.05 49.39 -12.12
CA ASN A 3 -1.82 48.44 -13.21
C ASN A 3 -0.58 47.57 -12.94
N ALA A 4 -0.61 46.82 -11.83
CA ALA A 4 0.34 45.73 -11.64
C ALA A 4 0.01 44.63 -12.66
N THR A 5 1.03 44.11 -13.34
CA THR A 5 0.89 43.00 -14.27
C THR A 5 0.67 41.68 -13.51
N ASP A 6 0.00 40.72 -14.14
CA ASP A 6 -0.28 39.42 -13.50
C ASP A 6 1.01 38.74 -13.02
N ASP A 7 2.13 38.91 -13.71
CA ASP A 7 3.42 38.35 -13.30
C ASP A 7 3.97 39.00 -12.01
N GLU A 8 3.80 40.32 -11.85
CA GLU A 8 4.21 41.03 -10.62
C GLU A 8 3.36 40.63 -9.41
N LEU A 9 2.08 40.31 -9.61
CA LEU A 9 1.17 39.83 -8.57
C LEU A 9 1.51 38.39 -8.14
N ILE A 10 1.97 37.56 -9.08
CA ILE A 10 2.46 36.19 -8.80
C ILE A 10 3.72 36.24 -7.93
N ASP A 11 4.69 37.08 -8.29
CA ASP A 11 5.93 37.23 -7.53
C ASP A 11 5.67 37.80 -6.13
N LEU A 12 4.78 38.79 -6.00
CA LEU A 12 4.36 39.32 -4.71
C LEU A 12 3.65 38.27 -3.85
N ALA A 13 2.78 37.44 -4.42
CA ALA A 13 2.11 36.35 -3.72
C ALA A 13 3.09 35.27 -3.24
N ALA A 14 4.12 34.97 -4.04
CA ALA A 14 5.19 34.05 -3.67
C ALA A 14 6.04 34.59 -2.50
N ILE A 15 6.36 35.88 -2.50
CA ILE A 15 7.11 36.55 -1.42
C ILE A 15 6.29 36.68 -0.12
N LEU A 16 4.98 36.94 -0.24
CA LEU A 16 4.08 37.12 0.91
C LEU A 16 3.48 35.82 1.45
N GLY A 17 3.72 34.68 0.80
CA GLY A 17 3.20 33.37 1.23
C GLY A 17 1.72 33.12 0.90
N PHE A 18 1.13 33.86 -0.04
CA PHE A 18 -0.25 33.70 -0.51
C PHE A 18 -0.37 32.62 -1.60
N THR A 19 0.16 31.42 -1.35
CA THR A 19 0.12 30.29 -2.31
C THR A 19 -1.26 29.64 -2.43
N GLY A 20 -2.19 29.95 -1.53
CA GLY A 20 -3.56 29.39 -1.53
C GLY A 20 -4.50 29.98 -2.59
N MET A 21 -4.08 31.00 -3.35
CA MET A 21 -4.86 31.59 -4.46
C MET A 21 -4.42 31.11 -5.84
N MET A 22 -3.37 30.28 -5.92
CA MET A 22 -2.89 29.68 -7.18
C MET A 22 -3.45 28.28 -7.35
N ASN A 23 -3.82 27.93 -8.60
CA ASN A 23 -4.11 26.54 -8.94
C ASN A 23 -2.81 25.71 -9.03
N GLN A 24 -2.87 24.40 -8.79
CA GLN A 24 -1.71 23.51 -8.74
C GLN A 24 -0.87 23.54 -10.04
N VAL A 25 -1.52 23.76 -11.19
CA VAL A 25 -0.86 23.93 -12.50
C VAL A 25 -0.06 25.23 -12.58
N GLN A 26 -0.59 26.33 -12.03
CA GLN A 26 0.10 27.63 -12.01
C GLN A 26 1.27 27.62 -11.03
N PHE A 27 1.11 26.95 -9.87
CA PHE A 27 2.18 26.74 -8.91
C PHE A 27 3.31 25.87 -9.48
N HIS A 28 3.00 24.79 -10.21
CA HIS A 28 4.03 24.00 -10.88
C HIS A 28 4.71 24.77 -12.03
N ALA A 29 3.95 25.54 -12.82
CA ALA A 29 4.52 26.33 -13.91
C ALA A 29 5.45 27.45 -13.42
N SER A 30 5.16 28.08 -12.26
CA SER A 30 6.03 29.09 -11.67
C SER A 30 7.33 28.51 -11.12
N ILE A 31 7.28 27.30 -10.53
CA ILE A 31 8.49 26.58 -10.09
C ILE A 31 9.35 26.13 -11.29
N GLU A 32 8.72 25.75 -12.39
CA GLU A 32 9.42 25.25 -13.59
C GLU A 32 9.86 26.33 -14.58
N ASN A 33 9.63 27.63 -14.29
CA ASN A 33 10.00 28.75 -15.17
C ASN A 33 9.45 28.60 -16.61
N ARG A 34 8.32 27.90 -16.77
CA ARG A 34 7.63 27.76 -18.07
C ARG A 34 6.58 28.86 -18.20
N GLY A 35 6.55 29.51 -19.37
CA GLY A 35 5.63 30.62 -19.65
C GLY A 35 4.16 30.29 -19.40
N GLN A 36 3.39 31.34 -19.06
CA GLN A 36 1.99 31.30 -18.60
C GLN A 36 1.13 30.24 -19.31
N VAL A 37 0.66 29.26 -18.53
CA VAL A 37 -0.38 28.31 -18.97
C VAL A 37 -1.68 28.61 -18.20
N GLY A 38 -2.47 29.53 -18.77
CA GLY A 38 -3.92 29.65 -18.49
C GLY A 38 -4.33 30.48 -17.26
N GLY A 39 -5.16 31.50 -17.52
CA GLY A 39 -6.10 32.13 -16.59
C GLY A 39 -5.49 33.09 -15.55
N GLY A 40 -5.37 34.37 -15.89
CA GLY A 40 -4.94 35.43 -14.96
C GLY A 40 -5.84 35.59 -13.73
N PHE A 41 -5.50 36.48 -12.80
CA PHE A 41 -6.15 36.67 -11.48
C PHE A 41 -7.66 36.97 -11.49
N ARG A 42 -8.25 37.18 -12.68
CA ARG A 42 -9.69 37.33 -12.88
C ARG A 42 -10.40 36.02 -13.27
N GLY A 43 -9.66 34.91 -13.34
CA GLY A 43 -10.18 33.60 -13.68
C GLY A 43 -11.00 33.00 -12.55
N VAL A 44 -12.24 32.60 -12.86
CA VAL A 44 -13.09 31.81 -11.95
C VAL A 44 -12.31 30.55 -11.55
N ALA A 45 -12.10 30.33 -10.25
CA ALA A 45 -11.51 29.12 -9.72
C ALA A 45 -12.36 27.91 -10.16
N LYS A 46 -11.93 27.23 -11.23
CA LYS A 46 -12.54 25.98 -11.66
C LYS A 46 -11.91 24.87 -10.82
N GLY A 47 -12.76 24.14 -10.08
CA GLY A 47 -12.34 22.95 -9.36
C GLY A 47 -11.56 22.01 -10.27
N GLU A 48 -10.46 21.48 -9.76
CA GLU A 48 -9.59 20.59 -10.50
C GLU A 48 -10.40 19.37 -10.97
N GLN A 49 -10.44 19.14 -12.28
CA GLN A 49 -11.09 17.94 -12.82
C GLN A 49 -10.31 16.74 -12.29
N LEU A 50 -11.01 15.85 -11.58
CA LEU A 50 -10.45 14.59 -11.09
C LEU A 50 -9.67 13.95 -12.23
N LYS A 51 -8.38 13.68 -12.00
CA LYS A 51 -7.59 12.86 -12.93
C LYS A 51 -8.25 11.50 -12.99
N ILE A 52 -8.98 11.26 -14.08
CA ILE A 52 -9.51 9.93 -14.40
C ILE A 52 -8.27 9.09 -14.73
N ILE A 53 -7.82 8.32 -13.75
CA ILE A 53 -6.82 7.28 -13.97
C ILE A 53 -7.52 6.25 -14.86
N PRO A 54 -6.99 5.92 -16.04
CA PRO A 54 -7.57 4.87 -16.87
C PRO A 54 -7.65 3.58 -16.06
N ASP A 55 -8.79 2.90 -16.12
CA ASP A 55 -8.91 1.56 -15.53
C ASP A 55 -7.86 0.66 -16.18
N GLU A 56 -7.00 0.05 -15.36
CA GLU A 56 -6.09 -0.99 -15.83
C GLU A 56 -6.93 -2.08 -16.51
N PRO A 57 -6.47 -2.65 -17.65
CA PRO A 57 -7.20 -3.71 -18.32
C PRO A 57 -7.50 -4.84 -17.33
N PRO A 58 -8.70 -5.45 -17.39
CA PRO A 58 -9.07 -6.52 -16.47
C PRO A 58 -8.04 -7.64 -16.57
N ASN A 59 -7.31 -7.88 -15.49
CA ASN A 59 -6.30 -8.94 -15.46
C ASN A 59 -6.99 -10.28 -15.70
N MET A 60 -6.58 -10.99 -16.74
CA MET A 60 -7.02 -12.36 -16.98
C MET A 60 -6.42 -13.25 -15.90
N THR A 61 -7.19 -13.50 -14.84
CA THR A 61 -6.70 -14.13 -13.62
C THR A 61 -6.10 -15.52 -13.84
N ASP A 62 -6.63 -16.29 -14.78
CA ASP A 62 -6.14 -17.65 -15.07
C ASP A 62 -4.74 -17.65 -15.68
N ASP A 63 -4.43 -16.74 -16.60
CA ASP A 63 -3.10 -16.64 -17.21
C ASP A 63 -2.05 -16.22 -16.17
N SER A 64 -2.41 -15.30 -15.28
CA SER A 64 -1.53 -14.85 -14.20
C SER A 64 -1.25 -15.97 -13.19
N ILE A 65 -2.26 -16.79 -12.86
CA ILE A 65 -2.07 -17.97 -11.98
C ILE A 65 -1.19 -19.00 -12.67
N GLN A 66 -1.37 -19.25 -13.97
CA GLN A 66 -0.49 -20.16 -14.72
C GLN A 66 0.96 -19.68 -14.71
N LYS A 67 1.20 -18.39 -14.94
CA LYS A 67 2.55 -17.80 -14.86
C LYS A 67 3.14 -17.90 -13.45
N LEU A 68 2.32 -17.71 -12.42
CA LEU A 68 2.74 -17.87 -11.04
C LEU A 68 3.15 -19.32 -10.74
N SER A 69 2.33 -20.29 -11.18
CA SER A 69 2.65 -21.72 -11.06
C SER A 69 3.86 -22.15 -11.90
N ALA A 70 4.14 -21.47 -13.00
CA ALA A 70 5.29 -21.73 -13.86
C ALA A 70 6.60 -21.10 -13.35
N ASP A 71 6.57 -20.40 -12.20
CA ASP A 71 7.69 -19.64 -11.64
C ASP A 71 8.33 -18.65 -12.64
N ASP A 72 7.47 -17.97 -13.42
CA ASP A 72 7.91 -17.04 -14.46
C ASP A 72 8.72 -15.88 -13.86
N ALA A 73 9.97 -15.73 -14.31
CA ALA A 73 10.88 -14.69 -13.83
C ALA A 73 10.41 -13.25 -14.15
N SER A 74 9.50 -13.08 -15.11
CA SER A 74 8.91 -11.79 -15.45
C SER A 74 7.80 -11.37 -14.48
N LEU A 75 7.20 -12.32 -13.76
CA LEU A 75 6.09 -12.06 -12.84
C LEU A 75 6.62 -11.76 -11.43
N THR A 76 7.04 -10.51 -11.23
CA THR A 76 7.47 -10.01 -9.90
C THR A 76 6.34 -9.34 -9.14
N VAL A 77 5.36 -8.79 -9.84
CA VAL A 77 4.20 -8.09 -9.28
C VAL A 77 2.93 -8.70 -9.86
N LEU A 78 2.03 -9.16 -8.97
CA LEU A 78 0.73 -9.69 -9.33
C LEU A 78 -0.36 -8.81 -8.71
N ASN A 79 -1.07 -8.08 -9.55
CA ASN A 79 -2.21 -7.26 -9.17
C ASN A 79 -3.52 -7.96 -9.54
N LEU A 80 -4.36 -8.26 -8.57
CA LEU A 80 -5.68 -8.85 -8.70
C LEU A 80 -6.75 -7.95 -8.06
N ASN A 81 -6.45 -6.66 -7.86
CA ASN A 81 -7.36 -5.72 -7.22
C ASN A 81 -8.70 -5.62 -7.98
N ASN A 82 -9.79 -5.44 -7.24
CA ASN A 82 -11.16 -5.25 -7.76
C ASN A 82 -11.76 -6.47 -8.51
N ILE A 83 -11.06 -7.60 -8.58
CA ILE A 83 -11.60 -8.83 -9.17
C ILE A 83 -12.51 -9.53 -8.17
N LYS A 84 -13.80 -9.19 -8.21
CA LYS A 84 -14.82 -9.70 -7.26
C LYS A 84 -15.37 -11.09 -7.62
N THR A 85 -14.99 -11.63 -8.77
CA THR A 85 -15.45 -12.92 -9.30
C THR A 85 -14.57 -14.10 -8.88
N MET A 86 -13.61 -13.88 -7.97
CA MET A 86 -12.70 -14.92 -7.48
C MET A 86 -13.47 -16.00 -6.71
N SER A 87 -13.48 -17.23 -7.22
CA SER A 87 -14.00 -18.38 -6.47
C SER A 87 -13.00 -18.84 -5.41
N ALA A 88 -13.48 -19.53 -4.38
CA ALA A 88 -12.62 -20.09 -3.33
C ALA A 88 -11.58 -21.08 -3.90
N GLU A 89 -11.95 -21.82 -4.95
CA GLU A 89 -11.05 -22.74 -5.65
C GLU A 89 -9.89 -21.99 -6.32
N VAL A 90 -10.17 -20.87 -6.99
CA VAL A 90 -9.14 -20.08 -7.66
C VAL A 90 -8.19 -19.47 -6.63
N VAL A 91 -8.71 -18.97 -5.51
CA VAL A 91 -7.88 -18.46 -4.40
C VAL A 91 -7.02 -19.57 -3.80
N SER A 92 -7.57 -20.78 -3.62
CA SER A 92 -6.78 -21.93 -3.15
C SER A 92 -5.64 -22.28 -4.10
N ARG A 93 -5.91 -22.32 -5.42
CA ARG A 93 -4.87 -22.55 -6.44
C ARG A 93 -3.80 -21.47 -6.42
N LEU A 94 -4.21 -20.21 -6.28
CA LEU A 94 -3.28 -19.08 -6.13
C LEU A 94 -2.39 -19.25 -4.89
N CYS A 95 -2.96 -19.67 -3.76
CA CYS A 95 -2.20 -19.90 -2.52
C CYS A 95 -1.18 -21.04 -2.68
N THR A 96 -1.57 -22.15 -3.32
CA THR A 96 -0.64 -23.24 -3.61
C THR A 96 0.51 -22.77 -4.51
N ALA A 97 0.18 -22.08 -5.60
CA ALA A 97 1.19 -21.52 -6.51
C ALA A 97 2.11 -20.53 -5.80
N LEU A 98 1.57 -19.67 -4.92
CA LEU A 98 2.35 -18.72 -4.13
C LEU A 98 3.35 -19.42 -3.20
N GLY A 99 2.98 -20.56 -2.62
CA GLY A 99 3.86 -21.31 -1.73
C GLY A 99 5.11 -21.88 -2.44
N GLU A 100 4.97 -22.25 -3.72
CA GLU A 100 6.06 -22.82 -4.53
C GLU A 100 6.85 -21.76 -5.32
N ASN A 101 6.26 -20.59 -5.53
CA ASN A 101 6.85 -19.53 -6.33
C ASN A 101 8.07 -18.88 -5.65
N THR A 102 9.09 -18.55 -6.45
CA THR A 102 10.37 -17.98 -6.01
C THR A 102 10.70 -16.64 -6.66
N LYS A 103 9.75 -16.02 -7.36
CA LYS A 103 9.97 -14.80 -8.17
C LYS A 103 9.06 -13.65 -7.79
N LEU A 104 7.83 -13.96 -7.37
CA LEU A 104 6.84 -12.98 -6.97
C LEU A 104 7.29 -12.26 -5.70
N LYS A 105 7.31 -10.94 -5.78
CA LYS A 105 7.65 -10.01 -4.70
C LYS A 105 6.42 -9.30 -4.17
N GLU A 106 5.43 -9.03 -5.01
CA GLU A 106 4.25 -8.28 -4.61
C GLU A 106 2.95 -8.98 -5.04
N LEU A 107 2.04 -9.14 -4.10
CA LEU A 107 0.68 -9.66 -4.33
C LEU A 107 -0.34 -8.64 -3.84
N HIS A 108 -1.16 -8.14 -4.76
CA HIS A 108 -2.25 -7.22 -4.46
C HIS A 108 -3.60 -7.87 -4.76
N MET A 109 -4.46 -8.01 -3.76
CA MET A 109 -5.81 -8.58 -3.86
C MET A 109 -6.82 -7.72 -3.11
N ALA A 110 -6.69 -6.39 -3.22
CA ALA A 110 -7.61 -5.46 -2.59
C ALA A 110 -9.00 -5.49 -3.25
N ALA A 111 -10.06 -5.38 -2.44
CA ALA A 111 -11.45 -5.34 -2.91
C ALA A 111 -11.88 -6.54 -3.79
N THR A 112 -11.44 -7.75 -3.43
CA THR A 112 -11.70 -9.01 -4.17
C THR A 112 -12.76 -9.90 -3.53
N ASN A 113 -13.46 -9.42 -2.49
CA ASN A 113 -14.44 -10.17 -1.70
C ASN A 113 -13.86 -11.40 -0.96
N LEU A 114 -12.57 -11.39 -0.63
CA LEU A 114 -11.96 -12.48 0.13
C LEU A 114 -12.57 -12.57 1.52
N THR A 115 -12.97 -13.79 1.90
CA THR A 115 -13.42 -14.14 3.25
C THR A 115 -12.31 -14.86 4.00
N SER A 116 -12.36 -14.88 5.34
CA SER A 116 -11.37 -15.60 6.15
C SER A 116 -11.19 -17.07 5.72
N ALA A 117 -12.28 -17.76 5.34
CA ALA A 117 -12.21 -19.15 4.88
C ALA A 117 -11.46 -19.33 3.55
N MET A 118 -11.59 -18.35 2.63
CA MET A 118 -10.86 -18.38 1.35
C MET A 118 -9.36 -18.10 1.54
N VAL A 119 -9.02 -17.34 2.58
CA VAL A 119 -7.65 -16.92 2.87
C VAL A 119 -6.89 -17.93 3.74
N GLU A 120 -7.58 -18.85 4.41
CA GLU A 120 -6.94 -19.85 5.27
C GLU A 120 -5.81 -20.67 4.59
N PRO A 121 -5.93 -21.13 3.33
CA PRO A 121 -4.83 -21.81 2.63
C PRO A 121 -3.59 -20.93 2.44
N MET A 122 -3.76 -19.61 2.39
CA MET A 122 -2.67 -18.65 2.23
C MET A 122 -1.73 -18.65 3.45
N LEU A 123 -2.20 -19.03 4.65
CA LEU A 123 -1.37 -19.08 5.84
C LEU A 123 -0.19 -20.05 5.67
N LEU A 124 -0.43 -21.20 5.04
CA LEU A 124 0.63 -22.16 4.72
C LEU A 124 1.57 -21.60 3.68
N ALA A 125 1.02 -20.97 2.63
CA ALA A 125 1.81 -20.32 1.59
C ALA A 125 2.76 -19.26 2.15
N LEU A 126 2.31 -18.41 3.08
CA LEU A 126 3.12 -17.36 3.71
C LEU A 126 4.22 -17.91 4.63
N LYS A 127 4.04 -19.10 5.20
CA LYS A 127 5.04 -19.79 6.04
C LYS A 127 6.16 -20.40 5.20
N VAL A 128 5.85 -20.88 3.99
CA VAL A 128 6.81 -21.54 3.09
C VAL A 128 7.42 -20.62 2.05
N ASN A 129 6.74 -19.54 1.66
CA ASN A 129 7.25 -18.60 0.68
C ASN A 129 8.34 -17.71 1.30
N HIS A 130 9.41 -17.47 0.53
CA HIS A 130 10.59 -16.71 0.96
C HIS A 130 10.89 -15.50 0.05
N THR A 131 9.96 -15.12 -0.82
CA THR A 131 10.20 -14.10 -1.86
C THR A 131 9.18 -12.99 -1.87
N LEU A 132 7.97 -13.23 -1.36
CA LEU A 132 6.92 -12.24 -1.25
C LEU A 132 7.28 -11.21 -0.18
N GLU A 133 7.45 -9.97 -0.60
CA GLU A 133 7.81 -8.81 0.23
C GLU A 133 6.57 -7.99 0.59
N VAL A 134 5.64 -7.83 -0.35
CA VAL A 134 4.42 -7.00 -0.21
C VAL A 134 3.17 -7.86 -0.37
N LEU A 135 2.29 -7.82 0.63
CA LEU A 135 0.98 -8.46 0.60
C LEU A 135 -0.11 -7.42 0.90
N ASN A 136 -1.00 -7.21 -0.07
CA ASN A 136 -2.13 -6.31 0.07
C ASN A 136 -3.47 -7.05 -0.03
N LEU A 137 -4.23 -7.05 1.06
CA LEU A 137 -5.56 -7.64 1.20
C LEU A 137 -6.57 -6.60 1.71
N GLU A 138 -6.36 -5.32 1.45
CA GLU A 138 -7.25 -4.24 1.86
C GLU A 138 -8.68 -4.42 1.33
N SER A 139 -9.66 -3.84 2.02
CA SER A 139 -11.05 -3.78 1.54
C SER A 139 -11.70 -5.15 1.28
N ASN A 140 -11.41 -6.13 2.15
CA ASN A 140 -11.97 -7.49 2.07
C ASN A 140 -12.87 -7.81 3.30
N PHE A 141 -13.21 -9.09 3.47
CA PHE A 141 -14.08 -9.63 4.52
C PHE A 141 -13.27 -10.48 5.50
N ILE A 142 -12.03 -10.07 5.79
CA ILE A 142 -11.13 -10.77 6.70
C ILE A 142 -11.45 -10.35 8.15
N THR A 143 -11.64 -11.35 9.02
CA THR A 143 -11.94 -11.15 10.45
C THR A 143 -10.67 -10.88 11.26
N SER A 144 -10.81 -10.26 12.43
CA SER A 144 -9.69 -9.99 13.35
C SER A 144 -8.90 -11.25 13.75
N ASP A 145 -9.57 -12.38 13.97
CA ASP A 145 -8.93 -13.69 14.23
C ASP A 145 -8.02 -14.13 13.07
N MET A 146 -8.47 -13.94 11.83
CA MET A 146 -7.67 -14.30 10.67
C MET A 146 -6.48 -13.34 10.49
N ILE A 147 -6.63 -12.05 10.83
CA ILE A 147 -5.50 -11.11 10.85
C ILE A 147 -4.40 -11.58 11.81
N LEU A 148 -4.77 -12.06 13.01
CA LEU A 148 -3.82 -12.62 13.96
C LEU A 148 -3.06 -13.82 13.36
N LYS A 149 -3.78 -14.74 12.69
CA LYS A 149 -3.18 -15.89 12.02
C LYS A 149 -2.25 -15.51 10.87
N ILE A 150 -2.60 -14.49 10.10
CA ILE A 150 -1.73 -13.95 9.03
C ILE A 150 -0.44 -13.38 9.65
N LEU A 151 -0.56 -12.61 10.75
CA LEU A 151 0.60 -12.07 11.47
C LEU A 151 1.50 -13.19 12.03
N ASP A 152 0.94 -14.24 12.61
CA ASP A 152 1.69 -15.44 13.03
C ASP A 152 2.44 -16.08 11.85
N ALA A 153 1.75 -16.24 10.71
CA ALA A 153 2.34 -16.84 9.52
C ALA A 153 3.56 -16.05 8.99
N ILE A 154 3.52 -14.73 9.02
CA ILE A 154 4.64 -13.88 8.57
C ILE A 154 5.71 -13.63 9.65
N SER A 155 5.40 -13.91 10.92
CA SER A 155 6.35 -13.77 12.03
C SER A 155 7.47 -14.81 11.96
N GLY A 156 7.22 -15.97 11.33
CA GLY A 156 8.21 -17.03 11.18
C GLY A 156 9.44 -16.60 10.37
N ASN A 157 10.64 -16.93 10.86
CA ASN A 157 11.98 -16.54 10.33
C ASN A 157 12.23 -16.74 8.82
N LYS A 158 11.34 -17.46 8.15
CA LYS A 158 11.41 -17.82 6.74
C LYS A 158 10.59 -16.89 5.83
N SER A 159 9.57 -16.22 6.35
CA SER A 159 8.73 -15.32 5.53
C SER A 159 9.52 -14.10 5.06
N ALA A 160 9.35 -13.64 3.83
CA ALA A 160 9.99 -12.43 3.32
C ALA A 160 9.11 -11.17 3.43
N VAL A 161 7.89 -11.30 3.97
CA VAL A 161 6.91 -10.22 3.99
C VAL A 161 7.37 -9.10 4.91
N THR A 162 7.58 -7.91 4.34
CA THR A 162 7.93 -6.68 5.07
C THR A 162 6.78 -5.69 5.10
N ASP A 163 5.85 -5.80 4.15
CA ASP A 163 4.77 -4.85 3.94
C ASP A 163 3.43 -5.59 3.89
N LEU A 164 2.65 -5.48 4.96
CA LEU A 164 1.33 -6.11 5.07
C LEU A 164 0.24 -5.05 5.10
N ARG A 165 -0.71 -5.09 4.17
CA ARG A 165 -1.83 -4.15 4.10
C ARG A 165 -3.16 -4.87 4.26
N LEU A 166 -3.89 -4.50 5.29
CA LEU A 166 -5.12 -5.11 5.79
C LEU A 166 -6.18 -4.07 6.18
N SER A 167 -5.99 -2.78 5.89
CA SER A 167 -6.96 -1.72 6.21
C SER A 167 -8.31 -1.91 5.51
N ASN A 168 -9.33 -1.21 6.01
CA ASN A 168 -10.68 -1.18 5.44
C ASN A 168 -11.40 -2.55 5.33
N GLN A 169 -11.13 -3.50 6.22
CA GLN A 169 -11.95 -4.72 6.27
C GLN A 169 -13.41 -4.38 6.60
N ARG A 170 -14.34 -5.27 6.21
CA ARG A 170 -15.77 -5.13 6.56
C ARG A 170 -15.97 -5.02 8.07
N GLN A 171 -15.20 -5.78 8.85
CA GLN A 171 -15.16 -5.63 10.30
C GLN A 171 -14.30 -4.41 10.63
N ARG A 172 -14.95 -3.27 10.90
CA ARG A 172 -14.26 -2.02 11.22
C ARG A 172 -13.65 -1.99 12.62
N VAL A 173 -14.28 -2.66 13.57
CA VAL A 173 -13.85 -2.68 14.98
C VAL A 173 -13.21 -4.03 15.27
N LEU A 174 -11.91 -4.02 15.57
CA LEU A 174 -11.15 -5.22 15.94
C LEU A 174 -11.42 -5.65 17.38
N GLY A 175 -11.62 -4.66 18.27
CA GLY A 175 -11.79 -4.84 19.71
C GLY A 175 -10.46 -4.72 20.47
N VAL A 176 -10.50 -4.14 21.67
CA VAL A 176 -9.30 -3.76 22.44
C VAL A 176 -8.37 -4.94 22.72
N GLN A 177 -8.92 -6.12 23.05
CA GLN A 177 -8.13 -7.32 23.32
C GLN A 177 -7.37 -7.79 22.07
N MET A 178 -8.04 -7.82 20.91
CA MET A 178 -7.43 -8.21 19.64
C MET A 178 -6.36 -7.20 19.22
N GLU A 179 -6.60 -5.90 19.39
CA GLU A 179 -5.60 -4.87 19.07
C GLU A 179 -4.34 -4.99 19.93
N GLN A 180 -4.49 -5.31 21.22
CA GLN A 180 -3.35 -5.56 22.11
C GLN A 180 -2.55 -6.78 21.64
N GLU A 181 -3.21 -7.86 21.26
CA GLU A 181 -2.57 -9.08 20.78
C GLU A 181 -1.83 -8.86 19.44
N ILE A 182 -2.48 -8.19 18.48
CA ILE A 182 -1.87 -7.75 17.23
C ILE A 182 -0.63 -6.91 17.53
N THR A 183 -0.74 -5.95 18.46
CA THR A 183 0.39 -5.09 18.85
C THR A 183 1.56 -5.93 19.36
N GLN A 184 1.32 -6.91 20.24
CA GLN A 184 2.40 -7.77 20.75
C GLN A 184 3.09 -8.56 19.64
N MET A 185 2.34 -9.16 18.71
CA MET A 185 2.94 -9.89 17.58
C MET A 185 3.77 -8.99 16.66
N VAL A 186 3.28 -7.78 16.39
CA VAL A 186 4.01 -6.80 15.57
C VAL A 186 5.32 -6.38 16.24
N LEU A 187 5.30 -6.13 17.56
CA LEU A 187 6.49 -5.79 18.32
C LEU A 187 7.53 -6.93 18.36
N GLN A 188 7.08 -8.18 18.30
CA GLN A 188 7.95 -9.36 18.25
C GLN A 188 8.55 -9.61 16.85
N ASN A 189 7.94 -9.09 15.79
CA ASN A 189 8.43 -9.24 14.43
C ASN A 189 9.45 -8.14 14.09
N PRO A 190 10.75 -8.46 13.90
CA PRO A 190 11.79 -7.47 13.62
C PRO A 190 11.92 -7.13 12.13
N ARG A 191 11.14 -7.75 11.23
CA ARG A 191 11.26 -7.58 9.77
C ARG A 191 10.12 -6.78 9.16
N LEU A 192 8.98 -6.71 9.85
CA LEU A 192 7.84 -5.95 9.37
C LEU A 192 8.19 -4.46 9.36
N ASN A 193 8.21 -3.88 8.16
CA ASN A 193 8.50 -2.46 7.93
C ASN A 193 7.22 -1.63 7.90
N ASN A 194 6.13 -2.23 7.43
CA ASN A 194 4.89 -1.54 7.20
C ASN A 194 3.69 -2.43 7.53
N LEU A 195 2.74 -1.89 8.28
CA LEU A 195 1.47 -2.51 8.59
C LEU A 195 0.34 -1.51 8.29
N GLY A 196 -0.41 -1.77 7.24
CA GLY A 196 -1.67 -1.09 6.98
C GLY A 196 -2.78 -1.76 7.77
N LEU A 197 -3.07 -1.29 8.97
CA LEU A 197 -4.23 -1.71 9.75
C LEU A 197 -4.72 -0.55 10.59
N ASP A 198 -6.03 -0.38 10.66
CA ASP A 198 -6.66 0.68 11.42
C ASP A 198 -6.89 0.21 12.86
N PHE A 199 -6.32 0.94 13.83
CA PHE A 199 -6.47 0.67 15.26
C PHE A 199 -7.25 1.80 15.92
N ASP A 200 -8.25 1.46 16.73
CA ASP A 200 -9.03 2.41 17.52
C ASP A 200 -8.25 2.87 18.75
N THR A 201 -7.45 1.99 19.36
CA THR A 201 -6.69 2.30 20.58
C THR A 201 -5.47 3.19 20.27
N PRO A 202 -5.34 4.39 20.86
CA PRO A 202 -4.21 5.29 20.63
C PRO A 202 -2.84 4.70 21.02
N THR A 203 -2.80 3.91 22.10
CA THR A 203 -1.55 3.30 22.58
C THR A 203 -0.98 2.30 21.58
N ALA A 204 -1.83 1.44 21.01
CA ALA A 204 -1.46 0.49 19.96
C ALA A 204 -0.89 1.21 18.74
N ARG A 205 -1.56 2.27 18.26
CA ARG A 205 -1.09 3.09 17.13
C ARG A 205 0.32 3.64 17.35
N ILE A 206 0.57 4.22 18.52
CA ILE A 206 1.88 4.82 18.84
C ILE A 206 2.95 3.75 18.93
N GLN A 207 2.69 2.65 19.64
CA GLN A 207 3.66 1.55 19.83
C GLN A 207 4.07 0.92 18.49
N ILE A 208 3.08 0.59 17.64
CA ILE A 208 3.32 0.01 16.33
C ILE A 208 4.09 0.99 15.45
N ARG A 209 3.67 2.25 15.38
CA ARG A 209 4.35 3.27 14.57
C ARG A 209 5.82 3.44 14.96
N GLU A 210 6.11 3.51 16.26
CA GLU A 210 7.49 3.66 16.74
C GLU A 210 8.33 2.41 16.46
N HIS A 211 7.75 1.21 16.58
CA HIS A 211 8.43 -0.05 16.24
C HIS A 211 8.75 -0.16 14.76
N LEU A 212 7.76 0.09 13.89
CA LEU A 212 7.96 0.07 12.44
C LEU A 212 9.00 1.11 12.00
N LYS A 213 8.95 2.32 12.57
CA LYS A 213 9.95 3.36 12.31
C LYS A 213 11.36 2.90 12.67
N LYS A 214 11.55 2.30 13.85
CA LYS A 214 12.86 1.75 14.27
C LYS A 214 13.35 0.65 13.34
N THR A 215 12.45 -0.24 12.92
CA THR A 215 12.77 -1.35 12.00
C THR A 215 13.20 -0.83 10.63
N VAL A 216 12.47 0.12 10.07
CA VAL A 216 12.83 0.79 8.82
C VAL A 216 14.17 1.51 8.91
N ASP A 217 14.43 2.22 10.01
CA ASP A 217 15.70 2.92 10.23
C ASP A 217 16.88 1.95 10.38
N ALA A 218 16.68 0.81 11.07
CA ALA A 218 17.68 -0.25 11.18
C ALA A 218 18.00 -0.88 9.81
N ASN A 219 16.97 -1.20 9.03
CA ASN A 219 17.12 -1.76 7.69
C ASN A 219 17.84 -0.79 6.74
N LYS A 220 17.53 0.52 6.81
CA LYS A 220 18.24 1.55 6.05
C LYS A 220 19.72 1.65 6.44
N ARG A 221 20.06 1.50 7.73
CA ARG A 221 21.46 1.52 8.20
C ARG A 221 22.23 0.30 7.68
N LEU A 222 21.64 -0.89 7.77
CA LEU A 222 22.23 -2.12 7.23
C LEU A 222 22.45 -2.04 5.71
N ALA A 223 21.48 -1.51 4.97
CA ALA A 223 21.61 -1.32 3.53
C ALA A 223 22.72 -0.34 3.13
N ARG A 224 23.02 0.68 3.97
CA ARG A 224 24.14 1.60 3.76
C ARG A 224 25.49 0.94 4.02
N LEU A 225 25.60 0.14 5.09
CA LEU A 225 26.81 -0.60 5.42
C LEU A 225 27.18 -1.61 4.32
N ASN A 226 26.19 -2.33 3.78
CA ASN A 226 26.40 -3.31 2.72
C ASN A 226 26.74 -2.71 1.34
N LYS A 227 26.50 -1.41 1.12
CA LYS A 227 26.85 -0.71 -0.14
C LYS A 227 28.23 -0.04 -0.11
N GLY A 228 28.84 0.05 1.08
CA GLY A 228 30.11 0.75 1.29
C GLY A 228 31.32 -0.16 1.53
N GLY A 229 31.15 -1.48 1.44
CA GLY A 229 32.22 -2.49 1.48
C GLY A 229 32.27 -3.26 0.17
#